data_AF-A0ABD3XUF6-F1
#
_entry.id   AF-A0ABD3XUF6-F1
#
_cell.length_a   1.000
_cell.length_b   1.000
_cell.length_c   1.000
_cell.angle_alpha   90.00
_cell.angle_beta   90.00
_cell.angle_gamma   90.00
#
_symmetry.space_group_name_H-M   'P 1'
#
loop_
_entity.id
_entity.type
_entity.pdbx_description
1 polymer ?
#
loop_
_entity_poly.entity_id
_entity_poly.type
_entity_poly.pdbx_seq_one_letter_code
_entity_poly.pdbx_strand_id
1 'polypeptide(L)'
;GDKSEICKSYFREMRENLKDKPTRFHLIDEDFVIDNTVVDRKLKDLKRKIVEVASQQPYWGEPIPARWILLEQELMRRRDEGVKVISLEDVEKIDKEGTIQIEKSEKLDLFLKFLHETGTIIYF
;
A
#
# COMPACT_ATOMS: atom_id res chain seq x y z
N GLY A 1 8.72 -28.47 -22.05
CA GLY A 1 9.19 -27.09 -22.26
C GLY A 1 8.07 -26.22 -22.81
N ASP A 2 6.96 -26.09 -22.09
CA ASP A 2 5.71 -25.52 -22.64
C ASP A 2 5.22 -24.32 -21.81
N LYS A 3 5.12 -24.48 -20.49
CA LYS A 3 4.67 -23.42 -19.55
C LYS A 3 5.49 -22.13 -19.62
N SER A 4 6.81 -22.22 -19.79
CA SER A 4 7.68 -21.03 -19.83
C SER A 4 7.47 -20.19 -21.09
N GLU A 5 7.09 -20.80 -22.20
CA GLU A 5 6.88 -20.08 -23.46
C GLU A 5 5.50 -19.43 -23.48
N ILE A 6 4.50 -20.14 -22.95
CA ILE A 6 3.16 -19.61 -22.69
C ILE A 6 3.21 -18.40 -21.74
N CYS A 7 3.99 -18.44 -20.65
CA CYS A 7 4.14 -17.30 -19.77
C CYS A 7 4.71 -16.06 -20.48
N LYS A 8 5.71 -16.25 -21.35
CA LYS A 8 6.30 -15.14 -22.13
C LYS A 8 5.30 -14.53 -23.12
N SER A 9 4.44 -15.34 -23.75
CA SER A 9 3.42 -14.80 -24.64
C SER A 9 2.41 -13.94 -23.89
N TYR A 10 2.01 -14.34 -22.68
CA TYR A 10 1.13 -13.53 -21.82
C TYR A 10 1.75 -12.19 -21.43
N PHE A 11 3.03 -12.17 -21.00
CA PHE A 11 3.70 -10.90 -20.68
C PHE A 11 3.81 -9.99 -21.89
N ARG A 12 4.12 -10.54 -23.07
CA ARG A 12 4.18 -9.77 -24.31
C ARG A 12 2.82 -9.15 -24.66
N GLU A 13 1.76 -9.94 -24.61
CA GLU A 13 0.41 -9.48 -24.90
C GLU A 13 -0.04 -8.40 -23.90
N MET A 14 0.22 -8.60 -22.61
CA MET A 14 -0.04 -7.60 -21.57
C MET A 14 0.69 -6.28 -21.85
N ARG A 15 2.00 -6.34 -22.17
CA ARG A 15 2.81 -5.14 -22.43
C ARG A 15 2.34 -4.40 -23.69
N GLU A 16 1.97 -5.11 -24.75
CA GLU A 16 1.38 -4.48 -25.95
C GLU A 16 0.04 -3.81 -25.63
N ASN A 17 -0.84 -4.46 -24.86
CA ASN A 17 -2.13 -3.89 -24.46
C ASN A 17 -2.04 -2.66 -23.54
N LEU A 18 -0.91 -2.50 -22.84
CA LEU A 18 -0.65 -1.37 -21.95
C LEU A 18 0.22 -0.29 -22.61
N LYS A 19 0.76 -0.54 -23.80
CA LYS A 19 1.77 0.29 -24.47
C LYS A 19 1.39 1.76 -24.61
N ASP A 20 0.11 2.01 -24.89
CA ASP A 20 -0.44 3.34 -25.13
C ASP A 20 -1.26 3.88 -23.94
N LYS A 21 -1.27 3.16 -22.81
CA LYS A 21 -2.03 3.55 -21.61
C LYS A 21 -1.11 4.27 -20.62
N PRO A 22 -1.62 5.26 -19.86
CA PRO A 22 -0.86 5.89 -18.78
C PRO A 22 -0.32 4.89 -17.74
N THR A 23 -0.99 3.74 -17.57
CA THR A 23 -0.55 2.69 -16.66
C THR A 23 0.79 2.05 -17.04
N ARG A 24 1.27 2.27 -18.28
CA ARG A 24 2.62 1.85 -18.70
C ARG A 24 3.72 2.39 -17.80
N PHE A 25 3.58 3.62 -17.30
CA PHE A 25 4.60 4.24 -16.45
C PHE A 25 4.80 3.52 -15.11
N HIS A 26 3.84 2.68 -14.71
CA HIS A 26 3.92 1.87 -13.50
C HIS A 26 4.47 0.46 -13.74
N LEU A 27 4.81 0.10 -14.98
CA LEU A 27 5.37 -1.22 -15.30
C LEU A 27 6.88 -1.25 -15.08
N ILE A 28 7.34 -2.26 -14.36
CA ILE A 28 8.76 -2.61 -14.28
C ILE A 28 9.17 -3.44 -15.50
N ASP A 29 10.41 -3.27 -15.96
CA ASP A 29 10.96 -3.98 -17.13
C ASP A 29 11.54 -5.35 -16.78
N GLU A 30 10.89 -6.07 -15.86
CA GLU A 30 11.30 -7.39 -15.41
C GLU A 30 10.07 -8.28 -15.19
N ASP A 31 10.10 -9.50 -15.73
CA ASP A 31 9.01 -10.47 -15.65
C ASP A 31 9.33 -11.58 -14.64
N PHE A 32 8.42 -11.82 -13.71
CA PHE A 32 8.54 -12.86 -12.69
C PHE A 32 7.53 -13.97 -12.92
N VAL A 33 8.00 -15.18 -13.19
CA VAL A 33 7.17 -16.40 -13.25
C VAL A 33 7.42 -17.20 -11.97
N ILE A 34 6.38 -17.34 -11.14
CA ILE A 34 6.46 -18.02 -9.84
C ILE A 34 5.43 -19.13 -9.78
N ASP A 35 5.85 -20.30 -9.31
CA ASP A 35 4.95 -21.39 -8.96
C ASP A 35 4.66 -21.38 -7.46
N ASN A 36 3.46 -20.95 -7.06
CA ASN A 36 3.03 -20.86 -5.66
C ASN A 36 2.74 -22.24 -5.02
N THR A 37 2.78 -23.34 -5.78
CA THR A 37 2.57 -24.70 -5.26
C THR A 37 3.84 -25.34 -4.71
N VAL A 38 5.00 -24.73 -4.98
CA VAL A 38 6.32 -25.22 -4.56
C VAL A 38 7.11 -24.11 -3.89
N VAL A 39 8.16 -24.46 -3.16
CA VAL A 39 9.12 -23.48 -2.64
C VAL A 39 10.01 -23.00 -3.80
N ASP A 40 9.50 -22.05 -4.56
CA ASP A 40 10.19 -21.47 -5.71
C ASP A 40 11.27 -20.49 -5.25
N ARG A 41 12.51 -20.70 -5.70
CA ARG A 41 13.64 -19.81 -5.41
C ARG A 41 13.41 -18.41 -5.97
N LYS A 42 12.65 -18.28 -7.07
CA LYS A 42 12.30 -16.99 -7.69
C LYS A 42 11.43 -16.11 -6.81
N LEU A 43 10.73 -16.68 -5.82
CA LEU A 43 10.00 -15.89 -4.83
C LEU A 43 10.95 -14.97 -4.05
N LYS A 44 12.18 -15.42 -3.78
CA LYS A 44 13.20 -14.57 -3.12
C LYS A 44 13.61 -13.40 -4.00
N ASP A 45 13.71 -13.62 -5.32
CA ASP A 45 14.08 -12.59 -6.27
C ASP A 45 12.95 -11.56 -6.42
N LEU A 46 11.69 -11.99 -6.51
CA LEU A 46 10.54 -11.09 -6.50
C LEU A 46 10.48 -10.25 -5.22
N LYS A 47 10.64 -10.87 -4.04
CA LYS A 47 10.66 -10.15 -2.76
C LYS A 47 11.75 -9.08 -2.73
N ARG A 48 12.94 -9.40 -3.23
CA ARG A 48 14.05 -8.44 -3.34
C ARG A 48 13.69 -7.29 -4.27
N LYS A 49 13.09 -7.57 -5.43
CA LYS A 49 12.70 -6.54 -6.40
C LYS A 49 11.60 -5.62 -5.85
N ILE A 50 10.63 -6.16 -5.12
CA ILE A 50 9.59 -5.35 -4.45
C ILE A 50 10.24 -4.36 -3.47
N VAL A 51 11.17 -4.81 -2.62
CA VAL A 51 11.87 -3.93 -1.68
C VAL A 51 12.71 -2.88 -2.41
N GLU A 52 13.41 -3.27 -3.48
CA GLU A 52 14.19 -2.36 -4.33
C GLU A 52 13.31 -1.23 -4.89
N VAL A 53 12.18 -1.57 -5.52
CA VAL A 53 11.25 -0.59 -6.11
C VAL A 53 10.56 0.27 -5.05
N ALA A 54 10.19 -0.32 -3.92
CA ALA A 54 9.61 0.43 -2.79
C ALA A 54 10.62 1.44 -2.22
N SER A 55 11.90 1.08 -2.13
CA SER A 55 12.94 1.97 -1.62
C SER A 55 13.28 3.15 -2.54
N GLN A 56 12.86 3.10 -3.80
CA GLN A 56 13.02 4.20 -4.77
C GLN A 56 11.91 5.24 -4.68
N GLN A 57 10.85 4.97 -3.92
CA GLN A 57 9.76 5.93 -3.78
C GLN A 57 10.23 7.17 -3.00
N PRO A 58 9.85 8.40 -3.41
CA PRO A 58 10.33 9.62 -2.75
C PRO A 58 10.04 9.67 -1.25
N TYR A 59 8.90 9.12 -0.85
CA TYR A 59 8.44 9.06 0.54
C TYR A 59 9.06 7.92 1.36
N TRP A 60 9.90 7.07 0.76
CA TRP A 60 10.51 5.96 1.47
C TRP A 60 11.48 6.47 2.55
N GLY A 61 11.22 6.08 3.80
CA GLY A 61 12.04 6.50 4.93
C GLY A 61 11.80 7.94 5.38
N GLU A 62 10.79 8.63 4.84
CA GLU A 62 10.39 9.93 5.37
C GLU A 62 9.86 9.80 6.80
N PRO A 63 10.28 10.70 7.71
CA PRO A 63 9.83 10.66 9.09
C PRO A 63 8.36 11.07 9.18
N ILE A 64 7.54 10.19 9.73
CA ILE A 64 6.16 10.51 10.08
C ILE A 64 6.03 10.82 11.58
N PRO A 65 5.09 11.69 11.98
CA PRO A 65 4.86 11.98 13.39
C PRO A 65 4.47 10.72 14.18
N ALA A 66 5.19 10.41 15.26
CA ALA A 66 4.91 9.23 16.08
C ALA A 66 3.46 9.17 16.62
N ARG A 67 2.84 10.32 16.85
CA ARG A 67 1.43 10.44 17.24
C ARG A 67 0.45 9.86 16.20
N TRP A 68 0.80 9.87 14.92
CA TRP A 68 -0.03 9.28 13.86
C TRP A 68 -0.11 7.76 13.98
N ILE A 69 0.97 7.11 14.43
CA ILE A 69 1.02 5.65 14.59
C ILE A 69 -0.02 5.16 15.61
N LEU A 70 -0.17 5.87 16.73
CA LEU A 70 -1.10 5.46 17.79
C LEU A 70 -2.55 5.54 17.32
N LEU A 71 -2.91 6.63 16.64
CA LEU A 71 -4.26 6.78 16.10
C LEU A 71 -4.52 5.77 14.96
N GLU A 72 -3.54 5.55 14.08
CA GLU A 72 -3.64 4.53 13.03
C GLU A 72 -3.88 3.12 13.61
N GLN A 73 -3.10 2.73 14.62
CA GLN A 73 -3.26 1.43 15.29
C GLN A 73 -4.65 1.26 15.90
N GLU A 74 -5.18 2.31 16.50
CA GLU A 74 -6.50 2.29 17.13
C GLU A 74 -7.64 2.24 16.08
N LEU A 75 -7.46 2.88 14.92
CA LEU A 75 -8.36 2.72 13.77
C LEU A 75 -8.30 1.31 13.19
N MET A 76 -7.09 0.73 13.05
CA MET A 76 -6.91 -0.64 12.59
C MET A 76 -7.54 -1.65 13.55
N ARG A 77 -7.40 -1.47 14.87
CA ARG A 77 -8.04 -2.32 15.88
C ARG A 77 -9.56 -2.32 15.72
N ARG A 78 -10.19 -1.15 15.56
CA ARG A 78 -11.64 -1.05 15.31
C ARG A 78 -12.06 -1.73 14.01
N ARG A 79 -11.26 -1.59 12.95
CA ARG A 79 -11.49 -2.28 11.68
C ARG A 79 -11.49 -3.80 11.87
N ASP A 80 -10.53 -4.32 12.62
CA ASP A 80 -10.40 -5.75 12.89
C ASP A 80 -11.54 -6.26 13.79
N GLU A 81 -12.13 -5.39 14.61
CA GLU A 81 -13.37 -5.64 15.38
C GLU A 81 -14.65 -5.54 14.53
N GLY A 82 -14.53 -5.23 13.24
CA GLY A 82 -15.64 -5.20 12.28
C GLY A 82 -16.24 -3.82 12.01
N VAL A 83 -15.65 -2.74 12.56
CA VAL A 83 -16.08 -1.36 12.24
C VAL A 83 -15.59 -1.00 10.84
N LYS A 84 -16.52 -0.96 9.88
CA LYS A 84 -16.20 -0.68 8.46
C LYS A 84 -16.21 0.79 8.10
N VAL A 85 -16.97 1.59 8.83
CA VAL A 85 -17.19 3.02 8.56
C VAL A 85 -17.23 3.74 9.91
N ILE A 86 -16.59 4.91 9.98
CA ILE A 86 -16.56 5.76 11.17
C ILE A 86 -16.74 7.22 10.74
N SER A 87 -17.42 8.01 11.56
CA SER A 87 -17.60 9.44 11.31
C SER A 87 -16.35 10.23 11.70
N LEU A 88 -16.14 11.41 11.11
CA LEU A 88 -15.03 12.29 11.49
C LEU A 88 -15.12 12.69 12.98
N GLU A 89 -16.33 12.95 13.49
CA GLU A 89 -16.55 13.26 14.90
C GLU A 89 -16.10 12.13 15.83
N ASP A 90 -16.32 10.89 15.44
CA ASP A 90 -15.87 9.75 16.22
C ASP A 90 -14.35 9.59 16.16
N VAL A 91 -13.72 9.84 15.01
CA VAL A 91 -12.25 9.91 14.90
C VAL A 91 -11.68 11.00 15.82
N GLU A 92 -12.31 12.17 15.86
CA GLU A 92 -11.91 13.25 16.78
C GLU A 92 -12.06 12.86 18.25
N LYS A 93 -13.11 12.12 18.62
CA LYS A 93 -13.27 11.59 19.99
C LYS A 93 -12.15 10.60 20.31
N ILE A 94 -11.82 9.70 19.38
CA ILE A 94 -10.74 8.73 19.55
C ILE A 94 -9.40 9.42 19.74
N ASP A 95 -9.09 10.43 18.92
CA ASP A 95 -7.87 11.23 19.09
C ASP A 95 -7.83 11.91 20.47
N LYS A 96 -8.95 12.49 20.92
CA LYS A 96 -9.06 13.12 22.26
C LYS A 96 -8.96 12.14 23.42
N GLU A 97 -9.47 10.93 23.27
CA GLU A 97 -9.39 9.87 24.30
C GLU A 97 -8.00 9.20 24.34
N GLY A 98 -7.21 9.35 23.27
CA GLY A 98 -5.87 8.81 23.14
C GLY A 98 -4.85 9.43 24.11
N THR A 99 -3.80 8.67 24.41
CA THR A 99 -2.69 9.11 25.28
C THR A 99 -1.83 10.21 24.63
N ILE A 100 -1.77 10.25 23.30
CA ILE A 100 -1.06 11.28 22.53
C ILE A 100 -2.02 11.79 21.47
N GLN A 101 -2.41 13.05 21.59
CA GLN A 101 -3.39 13.69 20.72
C GLN A 101 -2.69 14.40 19.55
N ILE A 102 -3.38 14.53 18.43
CA ILE A 102 -2.94 15.34 17.29
C ILE A 102 -3.28 16.84 17.53
N GLU A 103 -4.17 17.12 18.49
CA GLU A 103 -4.56 18.42 19.12
C GLU A 103 -5.05 19.54 18.20
N LYS A 104 -5.11 19.33 16.87
CA LYS A 104 -5.68 20.30 15.90
C LYS A 104 -6.42 19.59 14.77
N SER A 105 -7.64 20.04 14.48
CA SER A 105 -8.47 19.52 13.37
C SER A 105 -7.73 19.56 12.02
N GLU A 106 -6.99 20.63 11.71
CA GLU A 106 -6.17 20.73 10.48
C GLU A 106 -5.07 19.65 10.39
N LYS A 107 -4.51 19.23 11.53
CA LYS A 107 -3.49 18.17 11.56
C LYS A 107 -4.12 16.77 11.49
N LEU A 108 -5.37 16.64 11.94
CA LEU A 108 -6.14 15.41 11.83
C LEU A 108 -6.59 15.17 10.39
N ASP A 109 -7.06 16.21 9.69
CA ASP A 109 -7.35 16.16 8.26
C ASP A 109 -6.13 15.74 7.44
N LEU A 110 -4.95 16.32 7.71
CA LEU A 110 -3.70 15.91 7.06
C LEU A 110 -3.37 14.43 7.31
N PHE A 111 -3.57 13.94 8.54
CA PHE A 111 -3.38 12.54 8.88
C PHE A 111 -4.34 11.62 8.12
N LEU A 112 -5.62 11.98 8.03
CA LEU A 112 -6.62 11.18 7.31
C LEU A 112 -6.35 11.14 5.81
N LYS A 113 -5.92 12.27 5.23
CA LYS A 113 -5.45 12.33 3.83
C LYS A 113 -4.25 11.45 3.59
N PHE A 114 -3.26 11.47 4.49
CA PHE A 114 -2.11 10.57 4.42
C PHE A 114 -2.55 9.10 4.41
N LEU A 115 -3.43 8.69 5.32
CA LEU A 115 -3.93 7.31 5.36
C LEU A 115 -4.77 6.93 4.12
N HIS A 116 -5.42 7.91 3.49
CA HIS A 116 -6.11 7.71 2.22
C HIS A 116 -5.13 7.47 1.07
N GLU A 117 -4.08 8.27 0.98
CA GLU A 117 -3.05 8.14 -0.06
C GLU A 117 -2.26 6.83 0.07
N THR A 118 -2.03 6.32 1.29
CA THR A 118 -1.40 5.02 1.51
C THR A 118 -2.35 3.83 1.32
N GLY A 119 -3.65 4.09 1.13
CA GLY A 119 -4.67 3.04 0.99
C GLY A 119 -5.00 2.32 2.30
N THR A 120 -4.61 2.87 3.46
CA THR A 120 -4.95 2.31 4.78
C THR A 120 -6.44 2.49 5.06
N ILE A 121 -6.99 3.67 4.72
CA ILE A 121 -8.42 3.99 4.85
C ILE A 121 -8.93 4.66 3.57
N ILE A 122 -10.24 4.84 3.47
CA ILE A 122 -10.84 5.71 2.45
C ILE A 122 -11.47 6.90 3.18
N TYR A 123 -11.01 8.10 2.85
CA TYR A 123 -11.47 9.36 3.45
C TYR A 123 -12.04 10.26 2.34
N PHE A 124 -13.10 11.00 2.66
CA PHE A 124 -13.90 11.82 1.73
C PHE A 124 -14.08 13.23 2.25
#